data_AF-A0A1J4U105-F1
#
_entry.id   AF-A0A1J4U105-F1
#
_cell.length_a   1.000
_cell.length_b   1.000
_cell.length_c   1.000
_cell.angle_alpha   90.00
_cell.angle_beta   90.00
_cell.angle_gamma   90.00
#
_symmetry.space_group_name_H-M   'P 1'
#
loop_
_entity.id
_entity.type
_entity.pdbx_description
1 polymer ?
#
loop_
_entity_poly.entity_id
_entity_poly.type
_entity_poly.pdbx_seq_one_letter_code
_entity_poly.pdbx_strand_id
1 'polypeptide(L)'
;MPLPAVTFLLVFLKQCKTFDFCTNNYSLIFQMQNVQQTNYSMKKYFQHSLLLLFTAYFLGCGKPGPTEVVNDIPNDQEPLQIEVLAQNPEDALYKGTYDSTGMLNQMPQAETFLFISKNVVSEKFLSIGYDVAQVFFFDKSHPVMLPNGRMFGFKMKKVIPPKINSVQTKEVPQHIRFGMGAFVRDTVLGSKYMLSRTGILGDSLSLHYNSSVKFEYREKMMSPPIAFTVDMPEQIIGKVSVTQNNKGEKLLLLEWNKGTKDSVEIIIGGKIKNEKAATAFFKLRVKDNGQLKIAPQLIRAIPKGQFDKLFFSFVRNAVSRRVEQSLEFFTLIQNTHSIIIDYP
;
A
#
# COMPACT_ATOMS: atom_id res chain seq x y z
N MET A 1 -34.81 -54.08 1.70
CA MET A 1 -33.60 -53.80 2.50
C MET A 1 -32.38 -54.13 1.64
N PRO A 2 -31.37 -53.26 1.45
CA PRO A 2 -31.33 -51.80 1.60
C PRO A 2 -31.17 -51.06 0.23
N LEU A 3 -31.64 -49.81 0.23
CA LEU A 3 -31.39 -48.67 -0.69
C LEU A 3 -30.20 -47.84 -0.13
N PRO A 4 -29.81 -46.65 -0.66
CA PRO A 4 -29.76 -46.11 -2.03
C PRO A 4 -28.42 -45.37 -2.30
N ALA A 5 -28.26 -44.73 -3.48
CA ALA A 5 -27.79 -43.33 -3.66
C ALA A 5 -27.06 -43.14 -5.01
N VAL A 6 -27.10 -42.02 -5.74
CA VAL A 6 -27.87 -40.76 -5.74
C VAL A 6 -27.48 -40.11 -7.08
N THR A 7 -28.49 -39.63 -7.80
CA THR A 7 -28.45 -38.72 -8.95
C THR A 7 -27.96 -37.32 -8.53
N PHE A 8 -27.15 -36.60 -9.32
CA PHE A 8 -27.19 -35.12 -9.49
C PHE A 8 -26.22 -34.72 -10.61
N LEU A 9 -26.71 -34.50 -11.83
CA LEU A 9 -27.12 -33.21 -12.43
C LEU A 9 -25.95 -32.22 -12.66
N LEU A 10 -25.60 -32.09 -13.94
CA LEU A 10 -24.91 -30.95 -14.55
C LEU A 10 -25.69 -29.66 -14.32
N VAL A 11 -24.97 -28.57 -14.03
CA VAL A 11 -25.05 -27.22 -14.64
C VAL A 11 -24.32 -26.25 -13.70
N PHE A 12 -23.21 -25.65 -14.17
CA PHE A 12 -23.08 -24.19 -14.30
C PHE A 12 -21.72 -23.85 -14.95
N LEU A 13 -21.80 -23.47 -16.23
CA LEU A 13 -20.84 -22.59 -16.90
C LEU A 13 -20.92 -21.20 -16.28
N LYS A 14 -19.80 -20.64 -15.81
CA LYS A 14 -19.51 -19.20 -15.98
C LYS A 14 -18.03 -18.87 -15.72
N GLN A 15 -17.42 -18.37 -16.79
CA GLN A 15 -16.36 -17.35 -16.83
C GLN A 15 -14.95 -17.69 -16.31
N CYS A 16 -14.04 -17.92 -17.26
CA CYS A 16 -12.73 -17.27 -17.33
C CYS A 16 -12.30 -17.16 -18.81
N LYS A 17 -12.76 -16.11 -19.50
CA LYS A 17 -12.00 -15.45 -20.59
C LYS A 17 -11.04 -14.53 -19.84
N THR A 18 -9.71 -14.55 -19.99
CA THR A 18 -8.86 -14.52 -21.18
C THR A 18 -7.46 -15.00 -20.76
N PHE A 19 -6.85 -15.92 -21.50
CA PHE A 19 -5.41 -16.21 -21.38
C PHE A 19 -4.81 -16.14 -22.78
N ASP A 20 -4.21 -15.01 -23.11
CA ASP A 20 -3.32 -14.86 -24.25
C ASP A 20 -1.98 -15.48 -23.88
N PHE A 21 -1.62 -16.58 -24.56
CA PHE A 21 -0.28 -17.14 -24.53
C PHE A 21 0.44 -16.75 -25.82
N CYS A 22 1.36 -15.78 -25.72
CA CYS A 22 2.42 -15.60 -26.70
C CYS A 22 3.37 -16.80 -26.61
N THR A 23 3.32 -17.69 -27.60
CA THR A 23 4.33 -18.73 -27.82
C THR A 23 5.51 -18.18 -28.60
N ASN A 24 6.72 -18.27 -28.05
CA ASN A 24 7.95 -18.26 -28.85
C ASN A 24 8.78 -19.52 -28.54
N ASN A 25 8.75 -20.42 -29.52
CA ASN A 25 9.77 -21.34 -30.00
C ASN A 25 10.77 -21.96 -29.00
N TYR A 26 10.56 -23.25 -28.71
CA TYR A 26 11.64 -24.23 -28.73
C TYR A 26 11.19 -25.50 -29.46
N SER A 27 11.90 -25.81 -30.54
CA SER A 27 11.82 -27.04 -31.29
C SER A 27 12.32 -28.21 -30.45
N LEU A 28 11.48 -29.22 -30.22
CA LEU A 28 11.91 -30.55 -29.77
C LEU A 28 11.38 -31.58 -30.76
N ILE A 29 12.29 -32.04 -31.61
CA ILE A 29 12.15 -33.22 -32.46
C ILE A 29 12.17 -34.43 -31.52
N PHE A 30 11.05 -35.15 -31.42
CA PHE A 30 11.03 -36.49 -30.83
C PHE A 30 10.76 -37.50 -31.93
N GLN A 31 11.76 -38.32 -32.23
CA GLN A 31 11.61 -39.51 -33.04
C GLN A 31 10.72 -40.52 -32.32
N MET A 32 9.66 -40.96 -33.00
CA MET A 32 8.91 -42.15 -32.62
C MET A 32 9.75 -43.40 -32.95
N GLN A 33 10.14 -44.14 -31.92
CA GLN A 33 10.44 -45.57 -32.07
C GLN A 33 9.43 -46.38 -31.26
N ASN A 34 8.87 -47.36 -31.97
CA ASN A 34 7.95 -48.37 -31.48
C ASN A 34 8.46 -49.08 -30.24
N VAL A 35 7.64 -49.11 -29.18
CA VAL A 35 7.63 -50.22 -28.22
C VAL A 35 6.18 -50.52 -27.87
N GLN A 36 5.66 -51.60 -28.45
CA GLN A 36 4.52 -52.32 -27.90
C GLN A 36 4.94 -52.98 -26.59
N GLN A 37 3.97 -53.13 -25.67
CA GLN A 37 4.01 -53.76 -24.36
C GLN A 37 4.25 -52.81 -23.17
N THR A 38 3.16 -52.45 -22.48
CA THR A 38 2.97 -52.62 -21.01
C THR A 38 1.65 -51.97 -20.54
N ASN A 39 0.52 -52.57 -20.93
CA ASN A 39 -0.83 -52.10 -20.55
C ASN A 39 -1.20 -52.29 -19.06
N TYR A 40 -0.29 -52.75 -18.20
CA TYR A 40 -0.56 -52.91 -16.77
C TYR A 40 0.11 -51.83 -15.88
N SER A 41 0.96 -50.99 -16.45
CA SER A 41 1.70 -49.95 -15.72
C SER A 41 1.41 -48.53 -16.24
N MET A 42 0.23 -48.28 -16.84
CA MET A 42 -0.17 -46.91 -17.22
C MET A 42 -1.27 -46.33 -16.31
N LYS A 43 -2.10 -47.17 -15.68
CA LYS A 43 -3.12 -46.70 -14.71
C LYS A 43 -2.49 -46.08 -13.46
N LYS A 44 -1.36 -46.62 -12.99
CA LYS A 44 -0.65 -46.08 -11.81
C LYS A 44 -0.08 -44.69 -12.11
N TYR A 45 0.62 -44.49 -13.22
CA TYR A 45 1.18 -43.18 -13.56
C TYR A 45 0.11 -42.14 -13.90
N PHE A 46 -1.00 -42.53 -14.54
CA PHE A 46 -2.13 -41.64 -14.79
C PHE A 46 -2.78 -41.16 -13.48
N GLN A 47 -2.95 -42.06 -12.51
CA GLN A 47 -3.51 -41.70 -11.21
C GLN A 47 -2.58 -40.78 -10.40
N HIS A 48 -1.25 -40.96 -10.51
CA HIS A 48 -0.27 -40.09 -9.84
C HIS A 48 -0.17 -38.72 -10.51
N SER A 49 -0.25 -38.66 -11.84
CA SER A 49 -0.24 -37.39 -12.58
C SER A 49 -1.53 -36.59 -12.36
N LEU A 50 -2.69 -37.25 -12.28
CA LEU A 50 -3.96 -36.59 -11.92
C LEU A 50 -3.93 -36.02 -10.49
N LEU A 51 -3.39 -36.78 -9.53
CA LEU A 51 -3.24 -36.34 -8.14
C LEU A 51 -2.30 -35.12 -8.05
N LEU A 52 -1.19 -35.15 -8.79
CA LEU A 52 -0.19 -34.08 -8.82
C LEU A 52 -0.79 -32.78 -9.41
N LEU A 53 -1.59 -32.91 -10.47
CA LEU A 53 -2.34 -31.80 -11.07
C LEU A 53 -3.39 -31.23 -10.11
N PHE A 54 -4.07 -32.07 -9.34
CA PHE A 54 -5.03 -31.65 -8.32
C PHE A 54 -4.33 -30.91 -7.17
N THR A 55 -3.21 -31.43 -6.65
CA THR A 55 -2.41 -30.71 -5.65
C THR A 55 -1.83 -29.40 -6.18
N ALA A 56 -1.40 -29.35 -7.45
CA ALA A 56 -0.92 -28.11 -8.07
C ALA A 56 -2.04 -27.07 -8.24
N TYR A 57 -3.27 -27.51 -8.52
CA TYR A 57 -4.43 -26.62 -8.62
C TYR A 57 -4.86 -26.08 -7.26
N PHE A 58 -4.89 -26.93 -6.22
CA PHE A 58 -5.28 -26.53 -4.86
C PHE A 58 -4.21 -25.75 -4.10
N LEU A 59 -2.92 -26.01 -4.35
CA LEU A 59 -1.80 -25.26 -3.78
C LEU A 59 -1.40 -24.04 -4.62
N GLY A 60 -1.88 -23.96 -5.87
CA GLY A 60 -1.56 -22.91 -6.83
C GLY A 60 -2.43 -21.65 -6.73
N CYS A 61 -3.41 -21.61 -5.82
CA CYS A 61 -4.14 -20.38 -5.51
C CYS A 61 -3.21 -19.40 -4.78
N GLY A 62 -2.42 -18.65 -5.56
CA GLY A 62 -1.79 -17.43 -5.08
C GLY A 62 -2.86 -16.51 -4.52
N LYS A 63 -2.66 -16.04 -3.29
CA LYS A 63 -3.55 -15.05 -2.67
C LYS A 63 -3.79 -13.92 -3.68
N PRO A 64 -5.05 -13.62 -4.06
CA PRO A 64 -5.31 -12.56 -5.02
C PRO A 64 -4.73 -11.26 -4.48
N GLY A 65 -4.12 -10.46 -5.36
CA GLY A 65 -3.64 -9.13 -5.00
C GLY A 65 -4.78 -8.22 -4.52
N PRO A 66 -4.45 -7.02 -4.01
CA PRO A 66 -5.46 -6.01 -3.67
C PRO A 66 -6.39 -5.81 -4.86
N THR A 67 -7.68 -6.09 -4.67
CA THR A 67 -8.73 -5.89 -5.68
C THR A 67 -9.33 -4.51 -5.49
N GLU A 68 -9.28 -3.69 -6.54
CA GLU A 68 -10.04 -2.46 -6.64
C GLU A 68 -11.53 -2.82 -6.76
N VAL A 69 -12.37 -2.27 -5.88
CA VAL A 69 -13.82 -2.36 -6.04
C VAL A 69 -14.28 -1.06 -6.66
N VAL A 70 -14.43 -1.06 -7.99
CA VAL A 70 -15.10 0.01 -8.71
C VAL A 70 -16.60 -0.18 -8.51
N ASN A 71 -17.28 0.87 -8.02
CA ASN A 71 -18.73 0.84 -7.92
C ASN A 71 -19.29 1.11 -9.34
N ASP A 72 -19.80 0.08 -10.02
CA ASP A 72 -20.33 0.14 -11.40
C ASP A 72 -21.65 0.95 -11.55
N ILE A 73 -21.93 1.88 -10.64
CA ILE A 73 -23.09 2.77 -10.74
C ILE A 73 -22.69 3.93 -11.65
N PRO A 74 -23.35 4.12 -12.80
CA PRO A 74 -22.98 5.15 -13.77
C PRO A 74 -23.28 6.52 -13.17
N ASN A 75 -22.24 7.20 -12.69
CA ASN A 75 -22.26 8.63 -12.50
C ASN A 75 -20.96 9.16 -13.11
N ASP A 76 -21.08 9.87 -14.22
CA ASP A 76 -20.00 10.28 -15.14
C ASP A 76 -19.03 11.34 -14.58
N GLN A 77 -18.81 11.35 -13.26
CA GLN A 77 -17.86 12.22 -12.59
C GLN A 77 -17.14 11.43 -11.50
N GLU A 78 -15.99 10.84 -11.87
CA GLU A 78 -15.04 10.10 -11.04
C GLU A 78 -15.68 9.25 -9.91
N PRO A 79 -16.01 7.97 -10.16
CA PRO A 79 -16.61 7.11 -9.14
C PRO A 79 -15.68 6.97 -7.93
N LEU A 80 -16.27 6.92 -6.72
CA LEU A 80 -15.58 6.57 -5.48
C LEU A 80 -14.75 5.29 -5.71
N GLN A 81 -13.43 5.41 -5.66
CA GLN A 81 -12.51 4.27 -5.79
C GLN A 81 -12.20 3.71 -4.40
N ILE A 82 -12.39 2.41 -4.23
CA ILE A 82 -12.14 1.69 -2.97
C ILE A 82 -11.02 0.68 -3.20
N GLU A 83 -9.89 0.89 -2.54
CA GLU A 83 -8.78 -0.05 -2.47
C GLU A 83 -8.80 -0.78 -1.12
N VAL A 84 -8.84 -2.11 -1.16
CA VAL A 84 -8.75 -2.96 0.03
C VAL A 84 -7.27 -3.23 0.34
N LEU A 85 -6.77 -2.67 1.42
CA LEU A 85 -5.35 -2.72 1.80
C LEU A 85 -4.99 -3.99 2.59
N ALA A 86 -5.91 -4.49 3.42
CA ALA A 86 -5.72 -5.69 4.22
C ALA A 86 -6.91 -6.63 4.06
N GLN A 87 -6.72 -7.74 3.35
CA GLN A 87 -7.76 -8.76 3.17
C GLN A 87 -7.90 -9.69 4.39
N ASN A 88 -6.85 -9.82 5.22
CA ASN A 88 -6.88 -10.56 6.48
C ASN A 88 -6.00 -9.87 7.54
N PRO A 89 -6.58 -9.35 8.64
CA PRO A 89 -5.82 -8.69 9.70
C PRO A 89 -4.87 -9.61 10.47
N GLU A 90 -5.00 -10.94 10.35
CA GLU A 90 -4.09 -11.91 10.97
C GLU A 90 -2.91 -12.32 10.07
N ASP A 91 -2.92 -11.89 8.80
CA ASP A 91 -1.89 -12.29 7.83
C ASP A 91 -0.62 -11.47 8.05
N ALA A 92 0.27 -12.01 8.88
CA ALA A 92 1.56 -11.42 9.26
C ALA A 92 2.46 -11.06 8.05
N LEU A 93 2.16 -11.56 6.86
CA LEU A 93 2.84 -11.26 5.60
C LEU A 93 2.64 -9.82 5.12
N TYR A 94 1.56 -9.16 5.55
CA TYR A 94 1.28 -7.75 5.27
C TYR A 94 1.24 -6.93 6.56
N LYS A 95 2.26 -7.09 7.43
CA LYS A 95 2.62 -6.05 8.41
C LYS A 95 3.27 -4.83 7.74
N GLY A 96 2.64 -4.36 6.66
CA GLY A 96 2.86 -3.03 6.13
C GLY A 96 2.20 -2.04 7.07
N THR A 97 2.80 -1.86 8.23
CA THR A 97 2.35 -0.95 9.29
C THR A 97 1.96 0.38 8.67
N TYR A 98 0.68 0.72 8.74
CA TYR A 98 0.22 2.07 8.53
C TYR A 98 0.97 2.95 9.54
N ASP A 99 2.01 3.64 9.07
CA ASP A 99 2.61 4.74 9.81
C ASP A 99 1.62 5.90 9.67
N SER A 100 1.39 6.64 10.76
CA SER A 100 0.41 7.73 10.79
C SER A 100 0.66 8.79 9.70
N THR A 101 1.87 8.80 9.14
CA THR A 101 2.25 9.55 7.94
C THR A 101 1.34 9.30 6.73
N GLY A 102 0.65 8.16 6.63
CA GLY A 102 -0.22 7.81 5.50
C GLY A 102 0.51 7.27 4.28
N MET A 103 1.82 6.98 4.40
CA MET A 103 2.60 6.41 3.30
C MET A 103 2.26 4.92 3.11
N LEU A 104 1.76 4.56 1.93
CA LEU A 104 1.57 3.17 1.52
C LEU A 104 2.87 2.64 0.86
N ASN A 105 3.21 1.38 1.14
CA ASN A 105 4.55 0.79 1.00
C ASN A 105 5.10 0.62 -0.44
N GLN A 106 4.42 1.09 -1.48
CA GLN A 106 4.97 0.96 -2.84
C GLN A 106 5.94 2.10 -3.11
N MET A 107 7.24 1.83 -2.91
CA MET A 107 8.31 2.75 -3.30
C MET A 107 8.27 2.96 -4.83
N PRO A 108 8.36 4.21 -5.33
CA PRO A 108 8.31 4.50 -6.76
C PRO A 108 9.55 3.96 -7.47
N GLN A 109 9.42 3.64 -8.76
CA GLN A 109 10.54 3.21 -9.62
C GLN A 109 11.47 4.36 -10.08
N ALA A 110 11.59 5.41 -9.26
CA ALA A 110 12.46 6.55 -9.54
C ALA A 110 13.86 6.33 -8.95
N GLU A 111 14.85 7.06 -9.44
CA GLU A 111 16.20 7.03 -8.86
C GLU A 111 16.26 7.73 -7.51
N THR A 112 15.54 8.84 -7.37
CA THR A 112 15.41 9.55 -6.10
C THR A 112 13.96 9.65 -5.70
N PHE A 113 13.66 9.29 -4.46
CA PHE A 113 12.34 9.47 -3.87
C PHE A 113 12.42 10.46 -2.71
N LEU A 114 11.69 11.56 -2.83
CA LEU A 114 11.52 12.58 -1.79
C LEU A 114 10.10 12.46 -1.22
N PHE A 115 10.01 12.18 0.07
CA PHE A 115 8.76 12.14 0.81
C PHE A 115 8.76 13.25 1.85
N ILE A 116 7.81 14.18 1.77
CA ILE A 116 7.64 15.27 2.73
C ILE A 116 6.20 15.24 3.23
N SER A 117 6.03 15.29 4.55
CA SER A 117 4.72 15.14 5.14
C SER A 117 4.56 15.99 6.40
N LYS A 118 3.48 16.78 6.42
CA LYS A 118 3.01 17.47 7.62
C LYS A 118 1.72 16.82 8.08
N ASN A 119 1.69 16.39 9.32
CA ASN A 119 0.60 15.57 9.80
C ASN A 119 0.08 16.06 11.14
N VAL A 120 -1.20 15.79 11.38
CA VAL A 120 -1.87 16.01 12.66
C VAL A 120 -2.61 14.73 13.01
N VAL A 121 -2.44 14.24 14.24
CA VAL A 121 -3.30 13.21 14.81
C VAL A 121 -4.13 13.85 15.91
N SER A 122 -5.45 13.67 15.83
CA SER A 122 -6.42 14.12 16.82
C SER A 122 -7.10 12.91 17.46
N GLU A 123 -7.08 12.88 18.79
CA GLU A 123 -7.77 11.88 19.60
C GLU A 123 -8.52 12.59 20.72
N LYS A 124 -9.86 12.53 20.69
CA LYS A 124 -10.74 13.26 21.61
C LYS A 124 -10.45 14.77 21.56
N PHE A 125 -9.91 15.34 22.63
CA PHE A 125 -9.61 16.77 22.76
C PHE A 125 -8.12 17.10 22.52
N LEU A 126 -7.28 16.10 22.25
CA LEU A 126 -5.85 16.27 22.06
C LEU A 126 -5.48 16.17 20.58
N SER A 127 -4.69 17.12 20.09
CA SER A 127 -4.12 17.08 18.75
C SER A 127 -2.60 17.22 18.82
N ILE A 128 -1.88 16.34 18.11
CA ILE A 128 -0.42 16.32 18.04
C ILE A 128 0.01 16.45 16.58
N GLY A 129 0.85 17.45 16.30
CA GLY A 129 1.46 17.65 14.99
C GLY A 129 2.79 16.90 14.87
N TYR A 130 3.07 16.35 13.69
CA TYR A 130 4.35 15.75 13.36
C TYR A 130 4.73 16.04 11.91
N ASP A 131 5.98 16.47 11.74
CA ASP A 131 6.58 16.82 10.46
C ASP A 131 7.64 15.77 10.14
N VAL A 132 7.58 15.19 8.96
CA VAL A 132 8.49 14.13 8.51
C VAL A 132 8.98 14.47 7.12
N ALA A 133 10.28 14.31 6.90
CA ALA A 133 10.85 14.32 5.57
C ALA A 133 11.83 13.16 5.41
N GLN A 134 11.72 12.42 4.32
CA GLN A 134 12.55 11.26 4.00
C GLN A 134 13.03 11.37 2.55
N VAL A 135 14.29 11.02 2.32
CA VAL A 135 14.90 11.02 1.00
C VAL A 135 15.61 9.68 0.80
N PHE A 136 15.37 9.09 -0.36
CA PHE A 136 15.94 7.82 -0.77
C PHE A 136 16.64 8.00 -2.11
N PHE A 137 17.86 7.47 -2.22
CA PHE A 137 18.60 7.41 -3.47
C PHE A 137 18.78 5.94 -3.82
N PHE A 138 18.11 5.48 -4.86
CA PHE A 138 18.13 4.10 -5.30
C PHE A 138 19.24 3.86 -6.32
N ASP A 139 19.95 2.75 -6.15
CA ASP A 139 20.92 2.26 -7.10
C ASP A 139 20.27 1.21 -8.02
N LYS A 140 19.82 1.67 -9.19
CA LYS A 140 19.17 0.81 -10.19
C LYS A 140 20.06 -0.33 -10.69
N SER A 141 21.37 -0.26 -10.49
CA SER A 141 22.31 -1.34 -10.86
C SER A 141 22.32 -2.51 -9.86
N HIS A 142 21.77 -2.32 -8.66
CA HIS A 142 21.75 -3.33 -7.59
C HIS A 142 20.31 -3.66 -7.16
N PRO A 143 19.55 -4.43 -7.97
CA PRO A 143 18.21 -4.87 -7.59
C PRO A 143 18.26 -5.82 -6.40
N VAL A 144 17.28 -5.71 -5.52
CA VAL A 144 17.05 -6.60 -4.40
C VAL A 144 15.94 -7.56 -4.79
N MET A 145 16.28 -8.85 -4.85
CA MET A 145 15.36 -9.92 -5.21
C MET A 145 14.88 -10.63 -3.95
N LEU A 146 13.58 -10.93 -3.91
CA LEU A 146 13.01 -11.84 -2.94
C LEU A 146 13.43 -13.29 -3.26
N PRO A 147 13.42 -14.20 -2.28
CA PRO A 147 13.79 -15.60 -2.52
C PRO A 147 12.89 -16.34 -3.51
N ASN A 148 11.67 -15.84 -3.77
CA ASN A 148 10.79 -16.35 -4.82
C ASN A 148 11.13 -15.81 -6.22
N GLY A 149 12.24 -15.11 -6.38
CA GLY A 149 12.70 -14.54 -7.66
C GLY A 149 12.01 -13.24 -8.06
N ARG A 150 11.05 -12.72 -7.28
CA ARG A 150 10.42 -11.43 -7.57
C ARG A 150 11.32 -10.28 -7.13
N MET A 151 11.43 -9.24 -7.95
CA MET A 151 12.10 -8.01 -7.58
C MET A 151 11.31 -7.30 -6.47
N PHE A 152 12.00 -6.96 -5.38
CA PHE A 152 11.44 -6.15 -4.30
C PHE A 152 11.66 -4.65 -4.57
N GLY A 153 12.86 -4.30 -5.04
CA GLY A 153 13.27 -2.92 -5.25
C GLY A 153 14.77 -2.85 -5.52
N PHE A 154 15.41 -1.78 -5.10
CA PHE A 154 16.84 -1.53 -5.31
C PHE A 154 17.56 -1.23 -4.00
N LYS A 155 18.86 -1.52 -3.94
CA LYS A 155 19.71 -1.03 -2.84
C LYS A 155 19.79 0.50 -2.89
N MET A 156 20.15 1.11 -1.76
CA MET A 156 20.29 2.55 -1.65
C MET A 156 21.75 2.98 -1.83
N LYS A 157 21.96 4.05 -2.61
CA LYS A 157 23.26 4.70 -2.81
C LYS A 157 23.54 5.63 -1.65
N LYS A 158 24.75 5.53 -1.08
CA LYS A 158 25.24 6.50 -0.10
C LYS A 158 25.63 7.79 -0.81
N VAL A 159 25.10 8.90 -0.31
CA VAL A 159 25.35 10.26 -0.82
C VAL A 159 25.65 11.25 0.32
N ILE A 160 26.01 12.48 -0.01
CA ILE A 160 26.10 13.58 0.96
C ILE A 160 24.68 13.88 1.46
N PRO A 161 24.43 13.95 2.79
CA PRO A 161 23.08 14.17 3.30
C PRO A 161 22.44 15.44 2.71
N PRO A 162 21.28 15.32 2.05
CA PRO A 162 20.58 16.47 1.49
C PRO A 162 20.07 17.39 2.59
N LYS A 163 19.73 18.63 2.20
CA LYS A 163 19.12 19.62 3.09
C LYS A 163 17.67 19.87 2.70
N ILE A 164 16.84 20.06 3.71
CA ILE A 164 15.43 20.42 3.57
C ILE A 164 15.19 21.68 4.41
N ASN A 165 14.77 22.78 3.77
CA ASN A 165 14.70 24.11 4.39
C ASN A 165 16.01 24.48 5.12
N SER A 166 17.14 24.22 4.48
CA SER A 166 18.50 24.44 5.02
C SER A 166 18.89 23.56 6.23
N VAL A 167 18.00 22.67 6.70
CA VAL A 167 18.29 21.69 7.75
C VAL A 167 18.89 20.43 7.11
N GLN A 168 20.06 20.02 7.59
CA GLN A 168 20.73 18.82 7.09
C GLN A 168 20.04 17.55 7.62
N THR A 169 19.72 16.64 6.72
CA THR A 169 19.10 15.35 7.05
C THR A 169 20.07 14.41 7.79
N LYS A 170 19.51 13.50 8.60
CA LYS A 170 20.27 12.46 9.29
C LYS A 170 20.28 11.17 8.47
N GLU A 171 21.43 10.51 8.39
CA GLU A 171 21.55 9.19 7.77
C GLU A 171 20.98 8.12 8.71
N VAL A 172 20.02 7.34 8.24
CA VAL A 172 19.32 6.30 9.01
C VAL A 172 19.26 5.00 8.18
N PRO A 173 19.58 3.82 8.74
CA PRO A 173 19.48 2.58 7.99
C PRO A 173 18.02 2.29 7.61
N GLN A 174 17.78 1.93 6.35
CA GLN A 174 16.50 1.42 5.88
C GLN A 174 16.50 -0.11 5.95
N HIS A 175 15.70 -0.63 6.87
CA HIS A 175 15.43 -2.05 7.01
C HIS A 175 14.19 -2.44 6.22
N ILE A 176 14.22 -3.65 5.68
CA ILE A 176 13.03 -4.33 5.16
C ILE A 176 12.86 -5.65 5.90
N ARG A 177 11.61 -5.95 6.24
CA ARG A 177 11.23 -7.24 6.81
C ARG A 177 10.27 -7.91 5.86
N PHE A 178 10.57 -9.15 5.49
CA PHE A 178 9.68 -9.95 4.66
C PHE A 178 9.46 -11.33 5.29
N GLY A 179 8.21 -11.79 5.23
CA GLY A 179 7.81 -13.12 5.66
C GLY A 179 7.97 -14.14 4.55
N MET A 180 8.50 -15.30 4.88
CA MET A 180 8.49 -16.50 4.05
C MET A 180 7.94 -17.66 4.89
N GLY A 181 6.68 -18.02 4.66
CA GLY A 181 6.00 -19.02 5.49
C GLY A 181 6.06 -18.61 6.98
N ALA A 182 6.69 -19.43 7.81
CA ALA A 182 6.85 -19.18 9.25
C ALA A 182 8.05 -18.28 9.64
N PHE A 183 8.93 -17.91 8.69
CA PHE A 183 10.17 -17.19 8.99
C PHE A 183 10.10 -15.72 8.55
N VAL A 184 10.53 -14.80 9.42
CA VAL A 184 10.71 -13.38 9.08
C VAL A 184 12.19 -13.12 8.88
N ARG A 185 12.58 -12.57 7.71
CA ARG A 185 13.95 -12.10 7.46
C ARG A 185 13.99 -10.58 7.49
N ASP A 186 15.00 -10.03 8.16
CA ASP A 186 15.34 -8.61 8.17
C ASP A 186 16.54 -8.39 7.23
N THR A 187 16.45 -7.43 6.32
CA THR A 187 17.52 -7.09 5.37
C THR A 187 17.67 -5.58 5.30
N VAL A 188 18.90 -5.09 5.36
CA VAL A 188 19.22 -3.66 5.21
C VAL A 188 19.36 -3.33 3.72
N LEU A 189 18.56 -2.40 3.22
CA LEU A 189 18.63 -1.92 1.83
C LEU A 189 19.72 -0.87 1.61
N GLY A 190 20.19 -0.25 2.68
CA GLY A 190 21.17 0.83 2.69
C GLY A 190 20.69 1.96 3.59
N SER A 191 21.22 3.16 3.38
CA SER A 191 20.86 4.34 4.18
C SER A 191 19.79 5.18 3.48
N LYS A 192 18.80 5.62 4.25
CA LYS A 192 17.91 6.74 3.89
C LYS A 192 18.32 7.99 4.65
N TYR A 193 17.81 9.13 4.20
CA TYR A 193 18.05 10.42 4.83
C TYR A 193 16.75 10.98 5.40
N MET A 194 16.72 11.30 6.69
CA MET A 194 15.48 11.60 7.38
C MET A 194 15.60 12.82 8.30
N LEU A 195 14.51 13.57 8.39
CA LEU A 195 14.20 14.54 9.42
C LEU A 195 12.82 14.22 9.99
N SER A 196 12.67 14.32 11.31
CA SER A 196 11.40 14.08 11.98
C SER A 196 11.25 14.95 13.22
N ARG A 197 10.06 15.54 13.36
CA ARG A 197 9.67 16.35 14.51
C ARG A 197 8.28 15.94 14.97
N THR A 198 8.07 15.81 16.27
CA THR A 198 6.76 15.57 16.89
C THR A 198 6.53 16.62 17.96
N GLY A 199 5.56 17.52 17.73
CA GLY A 199 5.35 18.70 18.56
C GLY A 199 6.62 19.56 18.65
N ILE A 200 7.16 19.71 19.87
CA ILE A 200 8.40 20.46 20.14
C ILE A 200 9.66 19.58 20.18
N LEU A 201 9.53 18.25 20.08
CA LEU A 201 10.63 17.30 20.16
C LEU A 201 11.07 16.85 18.77
N GLY A 202 12.37 16.59 18.61
CA GLY A 202 12.96 16.06 17.37
C GLY A 202 13.82 17.08 16.63
N ASP A 203 13.88 16.93 15.31
CA ASP A 203 14.69 17.80 14.45
C ASP A 203 14.11 19.21 14.33
N SER A 204 14.94 20.17 13.89
CA SER A 204 14.53 21.56 13.62
C SER A 204 13.67 21.73 12.36
N LEU A 205 13.15 20.64 11.80
CA LEU A 205 12.22 20.68 10.68
C LEU A 205 10.95 21.44 11.10
N SER A 206 10.55 22.43 10.30
CA SER A 206 9.29 23.16 10.47
C SER A 206 8.63 23.27 9.11
N LEU A 207 7.56 22.51 8.94
CA LEU A 207 6.73 22.57 7.74
C LEU A 207 5.52 23.46 8.00
N HIS A 208 5.17 24.31 7.05
CA HIS A 208 3.98 25.16 7.10
C HIS A 208 3.03 24.78 5.96
N TYR A 209 1.72 24.83 6.23
CA TYR A 209 0.72 24.63 5.18
C TYR A 209 0.80 25.78 4.16
N ASN A 210 0.47 25.52 2.89
CA ASN A 210 0.52 26.52 1.82
C ASN A 210 1.89 27.21 1.68
N SER A 211 2.97 26.52 2.03
CA SER A 211 4.34 27.03 1.91
C SER A 211 5.15 26.16 0.96
N SER A 212 6.23 26.72 0.42
CA SER A 212 7.18 25.96 -0.37
C SER A 212 8.29 25.39 0.52
N VAL A 213 8.68 24.15 0.25
CA VAL A 213 9.80 23.47 0.89
C VAL A 213 10.98 23.47 -0.06
N LYS A 214 12.14 23.97 0.39
CA LYS A 214 13.38 23.99 -0.38
C LYS A 214 14.15 22.69 -0.16
N PHE A 215 14.42 21.97 -1.24
CA PHE A 215 15.30 20.82 -1.27
C PHE A 215 16.66 21.23 -1.86
N GLU A 216 17.75 20.76 -1.28
CA GLU A 216 19.11 20.94 -1.80
C GLU A 216 19.92 19.65 -1.65
N TYR A 217 20.58 19.25 -2.74
CA TYR A 217 21.37 18.03 -2.83
C TYR A 217 22.67 18.29 -3.61
N ARG A 218 23.75 17.63 -3.19
CA ARG A 218 25.03 17.60 -3.92
C ARG A 218 25.48 16.15 -4.03
N GLU A 219 25.72 15.68 -5.25
CA GLU A 219 26.24 14.33 -5.45
C GLU A 219 27.69 14.20 -4.93
N LYS A 220 28.51 15.22 -5.17
CA LYS A 220 29.91 15.27 -4.72
C LYS A 220 30.19 16.64 -4.08
N MET A 221 31.20 16.71 -3.22
CA MET A 221 31.55 17.95 -2.50
C MET A 221 31.81 19.13 -3.46
N MET A 222 32.42 18.85 -4.62
CA MET A 222 32.76 19.84 -5.65
C MET A 222 31.69 19.99 -6.75
N SER A 223 30.61 19.20 -6.73
CA SER A 223 29.56 19.32 -7.75
C SER A 223 28.65 20.53 -7.45
N PRO A 224 28.08 21.18 -8.48
CA PRO A 224 27.03 22.16 -8.26
C PRO A 224 25.86 21.51 -7.50
N PRO A 225 25.16 22.25 -6.62
CA PRO A 225 23.98 21.73 -5.96
C PRO A 225 22.80 21.64 -6.92
N ILE A 226 22.05 20.55 -6.82
CA ILE A 226 20.68 20.46 -7.33
C ILE A 226 19.78 21.05 -6.25
N ALA A 227 19.04 22.11 -6.57
CA ALA A 227 18.13 22.74 -5.63
C ALA A 227 16.83 23.12 -6.32
N PHE A 228 15.72 22.79 -5.68
CA PHE A 228 14.39 23.13 -6.16
C PHE A 228 13.40 23.27 -5.01
N THR A 229 12.27 23.90 -5.29
CA THR A 229 11.17 24.07 -4.34
C THR A 229 9.99 23.16 -4.68
N VAL A 230 9.29 22.72 -3.65
CA VAL A 230 8.09 21.89 -3.75
C VAL A 230 7.01 22.51 -2.87
N ASP A 231 5.82 22.70 -3.42
CA ASP A 231 4.73 23.36 -2.70
C ASP A 231 3.96 22.37 -1.82
N MET A 232 3.84 22.70 -0.54
CA MET A 232 3.00 21.96 0.40
C MET A 232 1.53 22.11 -0.03
N PRO A 233 0.75 21.01 0.01
CA PRO A 233 -0.68 21.11 -0.24
C PRO A 233 -1.38 22.01 0.77
N GLU A 234 -2.63 22.32 0.48
CA GLU A 234 -3.54 22.95 1.44
C GLU A 234 -3.73 22.09 2.68
N GLN A 235 -3.85 22.77 3.83
CA GLN A 235 -4.17 22.10 5.08
C GLN A 235 -5.49 21.34 4.94
N ILE A 236 -5.51 20.08 5.33
CA ILE A 236 -6.74 19.31 5.47
C ILE A 236 -7.09 19.17 6.95
N ILE A 237 -8.33 19.51 7.29
CA ILE A 237 -8.92 19.43 8.61
C ILE A 237 -10.19 18.61 8.48
N GLY A 238 -10.07 17.31 8.75
CA GLY A 238 -11.22 16.42 8.85
C GLY A 238 -12.03 16.58 10.14
N LYS A 239 -13.23 15.99 10.11
CA LYS A 239 -14.12 15.71 11.23
C LYS A 239 -14.84 14.39 10.96
N VAL A 240 -15.03 13.60 12.00
CA VAL A 240 -15.80 12.35 11.94
C VAL A 240 -17.03 12.47 12.83
N SER A 241 -18.21 12.31 12.24
CA SER A 241 -19.49 12.41 12.92
C SER A 241 -20.23 11.07 12.82
N VAL A 242 -20.67 10.54 13.96
CA VAL A 242 -21.55 9.37 14.01
C VAL A 242 -23.00 9.87 14.10
N THR A 243 -23.80 9.59 13.08
CA THR A 243 -25.25 9.86 13.07
C THR A 243 -26.02 8.56 13.14
N GLN A 244 -27.32 8.60 13.42
CA GLN A 244 -28.20 7.43 13.34
C GLN A 244 -29.29 7.70 12.31
N ASN A 245 -29.63 6.69 11.51
CA ASN A 245 -30.83 6.77 10.68
C ASN A 245 -32.11 6.49 11.50
N ASN A 246 -33.27 6.68 10.89
CA ASN A 246 -34.58 6.41 11.52
C ASN A 246 -34.77 4.94 11.95
N LYS A 247 -33.88 4.03 11.52
CA LYS A 247 -33.85 2.61 11.91
C LYS A 247 -32.84 2.32 13.03
N GLY A 248 -32.22 3.35 13.61
CA GLY A 248 -31.19 3.23 14.65
C GLY A 248 -29.82 2.77 14.15
N GLU A 249 -29.61 2.65 12.84
CA GLU A 249 -28.31 2.25 12.29
C GLU A 249 -27.34 3.42 12.32
N LYS A 250 -26.15 3.19 12.88
CA LYS A 250 -25.06 4.16 12.93
C LYS A 250 -24.50 4.39 11.53
N LEU A 251 -24.49 5.65 11.11
CA LEU A 251 -23.95 6.16 9.87
C LEU A 251 -22.75 7.04 10.19
N LEU A 252 -21.63 6.79 9.51
CA LEU A 252 -20.45 7.65 9.63
C LEU A 252 -20.46 8.69 8.51
N LEU A 253 -20.40 9.95 8.92
CA LEU A 253 -20.20 11.09 8.04
C LEU A 253 -18.80 11.63 8.30
N LEU A 254 -18.01 11.66 7.24
CA LEU A 254 -16.69 12.28 7.22
C LEU A 254 -16.83 13.64 6.56
N GLU A 255 -16.31 14.68 7.20
CA GLU A 255 -16.34 16.06 6.70
C GLU A 255 -14.92 16.61 6.70
N TRP A 256 -14.58 17.48 5.75
CA TRP A 256 -13.30 18.19 5.73
C TRP A 256 -13.44 19.56 5.06
N ASN A 257 -12.53 20.48 5.34
CA ASN A 257 -12.48 21.76 4.62
C ASN A 257 -12.17 21.50 3.15
N LYS A 258 -12.99 21.99 2.21
CA LYS A 258 -12.74 21.82 0.76
C LYS A 258 -11.43 22.47 0.35
N GLY A 259 -10.75 21.87 -0.62
CA GLY A 259 -9.50 22.38 -1.16
C GLY A 259 -9.58 22.68 -2.64
N THR A 260 -8.48 23.18 -3.19
CA THR A 260 -8.31 23.43 -4.64
C THR A 260 -7.97 22.18 -5.46
N LYS A 261 -7.71 21.05 -4.80
CA LYS A 261 -7.35 19.79 -5.47
C LYS A 261 -8.56 19.01 -5.93
N ASP A 262 -8.37 18.17 -6.95
CA ASP A 262 -9.47 17.36 -7.50
C ASP A 262 -9.85 16.20 -6.57
N SER A 263 -8.92 15.66 -5.78
CA SER A 263 -9.17 14.49 -4.94
C SER A 263 -8.50 14.50 -3.56
N VAL A 264 -9.12 13.79 -2.64
CA VAL A 264 -8.65 13.48 -1.27
C VAL A 264 -8.62 11.97 -1.13
N GLU A 265 -7.58 11.47 -0.47
CA GLU A 265 -7.50 10.07 -0.06
C GLU A 265 -7.96 9.96 1.41
N ILE A 266 -8.86 9.02 1.68
CA ILE A 266 -9.35 8.71 3.02
C ILE A 266 -8.91 7.29 3.37
N ILE A 267 -8.06 7.17 4.38
CA ILE A 267 -7.60 5.88 4.88
C ILE A 267 -8.40 5.54 6.13
N ILE A 268 -9.00 4.36 6.16
CA ILE A 268 -9.78 3.85 7.29
C ILE A 268 -9.08 2.63 7.84
N GLY A 269 -8.86 2.63 9.16
CA GLY A 269 -8.22 1.52 9.83
C GLY A 269 -8.61 1.38 11.29
N GLY A 270 -7.98 0.42 11.97
CA GLY A 270 -8.21 0.08 13.36
C GLY A 270 -6.91 0.01 14.14
N LYS A 271 -6.97 0.44 15.40
CA LYS A 271 -5.86 0.29 16.36
C LYS A 271 -6.02 -1.02 17.14
N ILE A 272 -5.00 -1.88 17.08
CA ILE A 272 -5.05 -3.21 17.68
C ILE A 272 -5.11 -3.08 19.20
N LYS A 273 -5.95 -3.90 19.83
CA LYS A 273 -6.05 -4.02 21.30
C LYS A 273 -4.69 -4.22 21.94
N ASN A 274 -4.37 -3.41 22.95
CA ASN A 274 -3.12 -3.48 23.71
C ASN A 274 -1.81 -3.28 22.91
N GLU A 275 -1.89 -2.90 21.63
CA GLU A 275 -0.73 -2.58 20.82
C GLU A 275 -0.71 -1.10 20.43
N LYS A 276 0.49 -0.57 20.22
CA LYS A 276 0.66 0.75 19.58
C LYS A 276 0.46 0.68 18.06
N ALA A 277 0.30 -0.52 17.51
CA ALA A 277 0.16 -0.76 16.09
C ALA A 277 -1.26 -0.45 15.60
N ALA A 278 -1.33 0.05 14.36
CA ALA A 278 -2.56 0.32 13.65
C ALA A 278 -2.54 -0.40 12.30
N THR A 279 -3.71 -0.85 11.85
CA THR A 279 -3.89 -1.54 10.58
C THR A 279 -4.85 -0.75 9.71
N ALA A 280 -4.42 -0.38 8.50
CA ALA A 280 -5.30 0.22 7.51
C ALA A 280 -6.06 -0.88 6.75
N PHE A 281 -7.38 -0.73 6.61
CA PHE A 281 -8.23 -1.68 5.90
C PHE A 281 -8.61 -1.18 4.52
N PHE A 282 -8.98 0.10 4.44
CA PHE A 282 -9.50 0.69 3.22
C PHE A 282 -8.75 1.98 2.92
N LYS A 283 -8.46 2.19 1.65
CA LYS A 283 -8.12 3.50 1.10
C LYS A 283 -9.19 3.88 0.10
N LEU A 284 -9.80 5.03 0.33
CA LEU A 284 -10.86 5.59 -0.52
C LEU A 284 -10.29 6.80 -1.23
N ARG A 285 -10.43 6.87 -2.55
CA ARG A 285 -10.14 8.10 -3.31
C ARG A 285 -11.46 8.74 -3.70
N VAL A 286 -11.62 10.00 -3.30
CA VAL A 286 -12.85 10.78 -3.52
C VAL A 286 -12.53 12.16 -4.02
N LYS A 287 -13.48 12.78 -4.74
CA LYS A 287 -13.41 14.19 -5.08
C LYS A 287 -13.31 15.05 -3.82
N ASP A 288 -12.53 16.13 -3.86
CA ASP A 288 -12.39 17.07 -2.74
C ASP A 288 -13.64 17.98 -2.57
N ASN A 289 -14.78 17.35 -2.28
CA ASN A 289 -16.07 18.00 -2.15
C ASN A 289 -16.41 18.38 -0.69
N GLY A 290 -15.54 18.04 0.26
CA GLY A 290 -15.65 18.35 1.69
C GLY A 290 -16.45 17.35 2.52
N GLN A 291 -17.03 16.29 1.94
CA GLN A 291 -17.81 15.32 2.71
C GLN A 291 -17.91 13.95 2.05
N LEU A 292 -17.92 12.90 2.87
CA LEU A 292 -18.17 11.53 2.45
C LEU A 292 -19.02 10.81 3.49
N LYS A 293 -20.14 10.24 3.03
CA LYS A 293 -20.92 9.31 3.84
C LYS A 293 -20.38 7.89 3.63
N ILE A 294 -19.90 7.26 4.70
CA ILE A 294 -19.37 5.90 4.64
C ILE A 294 -20.53 4.90 4.62
N ALA A 295 -20.48 3.97 3.66
CA ALA A 295 -21.42 2.87 3.58
C ALA A 295 -21.32 2.00 4.85
N PRO A 296 -22.43 1.67 5.54
CA PRO A 296 -22.41 0.85 6.75
C PRO A 296 -21.72 -0.50 6.57
N GLN A 297 -21.75 -1.04 5.35
CA GLN A 297 -21.10 -2.30 4.98
C GLN A 297 -19.57 -2.25 5.18
N LEU A 298 -18.92 -1.12 4.87
CA LEU A 298 -17.48 -0.95 5.06
C LEU A 298 -17.09 -1.03 6.53
N ILE A 299 -17.90 -0.45 7.42
CA ILE A 299 -17.64 -0.48 8.87
C ILE A 299 -17.92 -1.86 9.45
N ARG A 300 -18.97 -2.53 8.99
CA ARG A 300 -19.30 -3.91 9.40
C ARG A 300 -18.23 -4.92 8.99
N ALA A 301 -17.49 -4.65 7.91
CA ALA A 301 -16.38 -5.49 7.47
C ALA A 301 -15.15 -5.43 8.39
N ILE A 302 -15.05 -4.42 9.27
CA ILE A 302 -13.94 -4.29 10.22
C ILE A 302 -14.14 -5.25 11.42
N PRO A 303 -13.19 -6.15 11.74
CA PRO A 303 -13.38 -7.14 12.80
C PRO A 303 -13.39 -6.52 14.21
N LYS A 304 -14.58 -6.37 14.81
CA LYS A 304 -14.79 -5.72 16.12
C LYS A 304 -14.00 -6.32 17.29
N GLY A 305 -13.68 -7.61 17.23
CA GLY A 305 -13.04 -8.32 18.33
C GLY A 305 -11.60 -7.86 18.61
N GLN A 306 -10.89 -7.38 17.59
CA GLN A 306 -9.43 -7.18 17.62
C GLN A 306 -8.99 -5.72 17.78
N PHE A 307 -9.89 -4.75 17.56
CA PHE A 307 -9.59 -3.32 17.58
C PHE A 307 -10.44 -2.58 18.60
N ASP A 308 -9.82 -1.66 19.35
CA ASP A 308 -10.54 -0.81 20.32
C ASP A 308 -11.03 0.50 19.70
N LYS A 309 -10.30 0.98 18.69
CA LYS A 309 -10.48 2.30 18.10
C LYS A 309 -10.40 2.21 16.59
N LEU A 310 -11.14 3.08 15.94
CA LEU A 310 -11.03 3.33 14.51
C LEU A 310 -10.22 4.60 14.29
N PHE A 311 -9.44 4.64 13.22
CA PHE A 311 -8.82 5.86 12.75
C PHE A 311 -9.27 6.18 11.32
N PHE A 312 -9.42 7.47 11.06
CA PHE A 312 -9.78 8.04 9.78
C PHE A 312 -8.73 9.07 9.41
N SER A 313 -8.04 8.87 8.31
CA SER A 313 -6.95 9.75 7.89
C SER A 313 -7.29 10.38 6.56
N PHE A 314 -7.44 11.70 6.61
CA PHE A 314 -7.72 12.55 5.47
C PHE A 314 -6.39 13.02 4.90
N VAL A 315 -6.08 12.65 3.66
CA VAL A 315 -4.79 12.89 3.03
C VAL A 315 -4.98 13.73 1.76
N ARG A 316 -4.31 14.88 1.72
CA ARG A 316 -4.06 15.64 0.49
C ARG A 316 -2.62 15.43 0.08
N ASN A 317 -2.41 14.84 -1.08
CA ASN A 317 -1.08 14.64 -1.63
C ASN A 317 -0.86 15.44 -2.91
N ALA A 318 0.38 15.82 -3.18
CA ALA A 318 0.85 16.30 -4.46
C ALA A 318 2.01 15.39 -4.87
N VAL A 319 1.96 14.96 -6.13
CA VAL A 319 3.03 14.15 -6.73
C VAL A 319 3.67 14.99 -7.81
N SER A 320 4.99 15.03 -7.83
CA SER A 320 5.73 15.62 -8.94
C SER A 320 6.87 14.72 -9.36
N ARG A 321 7.16 14.72 -10.66
CA ARG A 321 8.34 14.08 -11.23
C ARG A 321 9.15 15.15 -11.93
N ARG A 322 10.45 15.18 -11.66
CA ARG A 322 11.39 16.15 -12.24
C ARG A 322 12.68 15.43 -12.60
N VAL A 323 13.36 15.92 -13.61
CA VAL A 323 14.69 15.43 -13.99
C VAL A 323 15.66 16.60 -13.89
N GLU A 324 16.68 16.46 -13.04
CA GLU A 324 17.69 17.48 -12.81
C GLU A 324 19.08 16.84 -12.95
N GLN A 325 19.91 17.38 -13.83
CA GLN A 325 21.28 16.87 -14.07
C GLN A 325 21.32 15.34 -14.33
N SER A 326 20.34 14.82 -15.10
CA SER A 326 20.15 13.40 -15.40
C SER A 326 19.68 12.51 -14.25
N LEU A 327 19.37 13.07 -13.08
CA LEU A 327 18.76 12.34 -11.97
C LEU A 327 17.25 12.56 -11.97
N GLU A 328 16.49 11.46 -11.89
CA GLU A 328 15.04 11.51 -11.74
C GLU A 328 14.64 11.65 -10.27
N PHE A 329 13.87 12.70 -9.97
CA PHE A 329 13.28 12.96 -8.66
C PHE A 329 11.77 12.72 -8.70
N PHE A 330 11.31 11.70 -7.98
CA PHE A 330 9.91 11.53 -7.64
C PHE A 330 9.66 12.15 -6.27
N THR A 331 8.78 13.13 -6.20
CA THR A 331 8.42 13.79 -4.95
C THR A 331 6.97 13.52 -4.61
N LEU A 332 6.74 12.97 -3.42
CA LEU A 332 5.43 12.87 -2.77
C LEU A 332 5.40 13.84 -1.59
N ILE A 333 4.55 14.85 -1.67
CA ILE A 333 4.32 15.80 -0.59
C ILE A 333 2.89 15.69 -0.11
N GLN A 334 2.67 15.56 1.20
CA GLN A 334 1.32 15.35 1.70
C GLN A 334 1.01 16.00 3.04
N ASN A 335 -0.26 16.36 3.19
CA ASN A 335 -0.84 16.76 4.46
C ASN A 335 -1.84 15.69 4.90
N THR A 336 -1.72 15.28 6.15
CA THR A 336 -2.61 14.27 6.73
C THR A 336 -3.23 14.80 8.01
N HIS A 337 -4.56 14.72 8.13
CA HIS A 337 -5.24 14.81 9.42
C HIS A 337 -5.84 13.45 9.75
N SER A 338 -5.32 12.82 10.80
CA SER A 338 -5.82 11.55 11.33
C SER A 338 -6.70 11.81 12.54
N ILE A 339 -7.87 11.19 12.58
CA ILE A 339 -8.83 11.29 13.69
C ILE A 339 -9.06 9.89 14.23
N ILE A 340 -8.81 9.72 15.53
CA ILE A 340 -9.02 8.47 16.25
C ILE A 340 -10.31 8.60 17.05
N ILE A 341 -11.24 7.67 16.81
CA ILE A 341 -12.50 7.57 17.55
C ILE A 341 -12.64 6.19 18.20
N ASP A 342 -13.39 6.15 19.30
CA ASP A 342 -13.81 4.89 19.90
C ASP A 342 -14.73 4.13 18.92
N TYR A 343 -14.66 2.80 18.90
CA TYR A 343 -15.44 1.99 17.96
C TYR A 343 -16.95 2.28 18.16
N PRO A 344 -17.69 2.71 17.11
CA PRO A 344 -19.08 3.13 17.25
C PRO A 344 -20.04 2.00 17.55
#